data_AF-A0A1Y3B5P4-F1
#
_entry.id   AF-A0A1Y3B5P4-F1
#
_cell.length_a   1.000
_cell.length_b   1.000
_cell.length_c   1.000
_cell.angle_alpha   90.00
_cell.angle_beta   90.00
_cell.angle_gamma   90.00
#
_symmetry.space_group_name_H-M   'P 1'
#
loop_
_entity.id
_entity.type
_entity.pdbx_description
1 polymer ?
#
loop_
_entity_poly.entity_id
_entity_poly.type
_entity_poly.pdbx_seq_one_letter_code
_entity_poly.pdbx_strand_id
1 'polypeptide(L)'
;VPESSIPAALGYSQEAKLPYVEVFCKNRYVGRSFIQPSMRLRRLAVAKKFGPLSMNFIGKSIILIDDSIVRGTTIGQLIRLLKDAG
;
A
#
# COMPACT_ATOMS: atom_id res chain seq x y z
N VAL A 1 -2.39 -1.34 5.34
CA VAL A 1 -1.97 -1.92 4.06
C VAL A 1 -2.70 -3.24 3.95
N PRO A 2 -3.43 -3.52 2.86
CA PRO A 2 -4.26 -4.71 2.81
C PRO A 2 -3.40 -6.00 2.78
N GLU A 3 -3.78 -7.08 3.45
CA GLU A 3 -5.04 -7.32 4.18
C GLU A 3 -4.87 -7.42 5.70
N SER A 4 -3.65 -7.70 6.18
CA SER A 4 -3.37 -7.94 7.59
C SER A 4 -3.61 -6.71 8.47
N SER A 5 -3.40 -5.50 7.95
CA SER A 5 -3.59 -4.27 8.74
C SER A 5 -5.04 -3.77 8.77
N ILE A 6 -6.00 -4.43 8.10
CA ILE A 6 -7.38 -3.92 8.01
C ILE A 6 -8.04 -3.81 9.41
N PRO A 7 -8.00 -4.83 10.29
CA PRO A 7 -8.61 -4.70 11.62
C PRO A 7 -7.97 -3.58 12.46
N ALA A 8 -6.64 -3.44 12.37
CA ALA A 8 -5.91 -2.38 13.07
C ALA A 8 -6.28 -0.99 12.53
N ALA A 9 -6.40 -0.83 11.21
CA ALA A 9 -6.81 0.42 10.59
C ALA A 9 -8.25 0.79 10.94
N LEU A 10 -9.15 -0.18 11.01
CA LEU A 10 -10.54 0.03 11.42
C LEU A 10 -10.62 0.48 12.88
N GLY A 11 -9.94 -0.21 13.79
CA GLY A 11 -9.88 0.17 15.21
C GLY A 11 -9.29 1.57 15.42
N TYR A 12 -8.18 1.89 14.72
CA TYR A 12 -7.58 3.22 14.77
C TYR A 12 -8.56 4.29 14.27
N SER A 13 -9.26 4.05 13.17
CA SER A 13 -10.22 5.00 12.60
C SER A 13 -11.39 5.31 13.54
N GLN A 14 -11.88 4.29 14.25
CA GLN A 14 -12.97 4.41 15.22
C GLN A 14 -12.56 5.26 16.42
N GLU A 15 -11.39 4.97 17.00
CA GLU A 15 -10.87 5.71 18.16
C GLU A 15 -10.49 7.15 17.79
N ALA A 16 -9.82 7.34 16.65
CA ALA A 16 -9.41 8.66 16.16
C ALA A 16 -10.57 9.49 15.58
N LYS A 17 -11.77 8.90 15.43
CA LYS A 17 -12.94 9.50 14.77
C LYS A 17 -12.64 10.00 13.35
N LEU A 18 -11.84 9.22 12.61
CA LEU A 18 -11.46 9.50 11.23
C LEU A 18 -12.17 8.52 10.28
N PRO A 19 -12.51 8.94 9.05
CA PRO A 19 -13.10 8.02 8.09
C PRO A 19 -12.08 6.95 7.66
N TYR A 20 -12.46 5.68 7.74
CA TYR A 20 -11.73 4.59 7.12
C TYR A 20 -12.01 4.58 5.61
N VAL A 21 -10.96 4.57 4.80
CA VAL A 21 -11.06 4.51 3.34
C VAL A 21 -9.94 3.61 2.80
N GLU A 22 -10.28 2.73 1.87
CA GLU A 22 -9.29 1.90 1.19
C GLU A 22 -8.51 2.74 0.17
N VAL A 23 -7.19 2.78 0.29
CA VAL A 23 -6.32 3.51 -0.64
C VAL A 23 -5.54 2.61 -1.60
N PHE A 24 -5.58 1.29 -1.36
CA PHE A 24 -4.92 0.28 -2.18
C PHE A 24 -5.88 -0.84 -2.55
N CYS A 25 -5.85 -1.24 -3.81
CA CYS A 25 -6.38 -2.52 -4.27
C CYS A 25 -5.23 -3.54 -4.32
N LYS A 26 -5.34 -4.63 -3.55
CA LYS A 26 -4.38 -5.74 -3.59
C LYS A 26 -4.63 -6.59 -4.83
N ASN A 27 -3.61 -6.76 -5.66
CA ASN A 27 -3.69 -7.67 -6.79
C ASN A 27 -3.66 -9.12 -6.29
N ARG A 28 -4.77 -9.84 -6.43
CA ARG A 28 -4.93 -11.24 -5.99
C ARG A 28 -4.20 -12.25 -6.88
N TYR A 29 -3.78 -11.85 -8.08
CA TYR A 29 -3.14 -12.71 -9.07
C TYR A 29 -1.61 -12.52 -9.15
N VAL A 30 -1.00 -11.99 -8.08
CA VAL A 30 0.46 -11.87 -8.01
C VAL A 30 1.06 -13.26 -7.77
N GLY A 31 1.53 -13.88 -8.84
CA GLY A 31 2.28 -15.12 -8.77
C GLY A 31 3.71 -14.96 -8.22
N ARG A 32 4.38 -16.09 -8.01
CA ARG A 32 5.82 -16.16 -7.72
C ARG A 32 6.61 -15.43 -8.82
N SER A 33 7.49 -14.52 -8.43
CA SER A 33 8.42 -13.87 -9.37
C SER A 33 9.57 -14.83 -9.69
N PHE A 34 9.79 -15.11 -10.96
CA PHE A 34 10.98 -15.84 -11.44
C PHE A 34 12.22 -14.95 -11.35
N ILE A 35 13.42 -15.56 -11.45
CA ILE A 35 14.71 -14.86 -11.46
C ILE A 35 14.66 -13.73 -12.48
N GLN A 36 14.71 -12.48 -11.99
CA GLN A 36 14.68 -11.29 -12.83
C GLN A 36 16.13 -10.85 -13.11
N PRO A 37 16.47 -10.52 -14.37
CA PRO A 37 17.84 -10.15 -14.76
C PRO A 37 18.24 -8.75 -14.26
N SER A 38 17.30 -7.96 -13.72
CA SER A 38 17.61 -6.63 -13.18
C SER A 38 16.81 -6.27 -11.93
N MET A 39 17.44 -5.47 -11.08
CA MET A 39 16.80 -4.88 -9.90
C MET A 39 15.63 -3.95 -10.26
N ARG A 40 15.69 -3.30 -11.43
CA ARG A 40 14.61 -2.46 -11.95
C ARG A 40 13.34 -3.27 -12.20
N LEU A 41 13.46 -4.40 -12.91
CA LEU A 41 12.33 -5.29 -13.20
C LEU A 41 11.74 -5.89 -11.92
N ARG A 42 12.61 -6.22 -10.94
CA ARG A 42 12.16 -6.69 -9.63
C ARG A 42 11.35 -5.62 -8.88
N ARG A 43 11.76 -4.35 -8.90
CA ARG A 43 11.00 -3.26 -8.28
C ARG A 43 9.64 -3.06 -8.95
N LEU A 44 9.58 -3.14 -10.28
CA LEU A 44 8.33 -3.06 -11.04
C LEU A 44 7.36 -4.20 -10.68
N ALA A 45 7.86 -5.41 -10.48
CA ALA A 45 7.04 -6.55 -10.05
C ALA A 45 6.45 -6.36 -8.64
N VAL A 46 7.18 -5.68 -7.74
CA VAL A 46 6.65 -5.32 -6.40
C VAL A 46 5.60 -4.23 -6.51
N ALA A 47 5.81 -3.22 -7.37
CA ALA A 47 4.80 -2.18 -7.62
C ALA A 47 3.48 -2.75 -8.17
N LYS A 48 3.52 -3.86 -8.93
CA LYS A 48 2.31 -4.58 -9.40
C LYS A 48 1.46 -5.22 -8.28
N LYS A 49 1.95 -5.27 -7.04
CA LYS A 49 1.21 -5.88 -5.93
C LYS A 49 0.01 -5.06 -5.47
N PHE A 50 0.12 -3.75 -5.56
CA PHE A 50 -0.90 -2.83 -5.08
C PHE A 50 -1.20 -1.78 -6.14
N GLY A 51 -2.47 -1.57 -6.45
CA GLY A 51 -2.95 -0.45 -7.26
C GLY A 51 -3.47 0.67 -6.36
N PRO A 52 -3.03 1.93 -6.53
CA PRO A 52 -3.59 3.04 -5.75
C PRO A 52 -5.02 3.36 -6.21
N LEU A 53 -5.92 3.61 -5.27
CA LEU A 53 -7.29 4.08 -5.52
C LEU A 53 -7.35 5.60 -5.38
N SER A 54 -6.73 6.33 -6.32
CA SER A 54 -6.47 7.78 -6.20
C SER A 54 -7.70 8.63 -5.90
N MET A 55 -8.86 8.31 -6.49
CA MET A 55 -10.12 9.02 -6.24
C MET A 55 -10.49 9.08 -4.75
N ASN A 56 -10.01 8.14 -3.93
CA ASN A 56 -10.33 8.09 -2.52
C ASN A 56 -9.56 9.13 -1.69
N PHE A 57 -8.36 9.52 -2.13
CA PHE A 57 -7.42 10.30 -1.32
C PHE A 57 -6.82 11.54 -1.99
N ILE A 58 -7.12 11.82 -3.26
CA ILE A 58 -6.59 13.01 -3.95
C ILE A 58 -6.83 14.29 -3.13
N GLY A 59 -5.75 15.03 -2.88
CA GLY A 59 -5.80 16.31 -2.16
C GLY A 59 -6.09 16.19 -0.66
N LYS A 60 -5.99 14.99 -0.09
CA LYS A 60 -6.20 14.73 1.34
C LYS A 60 -4.91 14.32 2.03
N SER A 61 -4.82 14.65 3.32
CA SER A 61 -3.83 14.04 4.21
C SER A 61 -4.29 12.64 4.61
N ILE A 62 -3.40 11.66 4.49
CA ILE A 62 -3.71 10.25 4.78
C ILE A 62 -2.87 9.72 5.93
N ILE A 63 -3.48 8.84 6.73
CA ILE A 63 -2.79 8.02 7.73
C ILE A 63 -2.76 6.60 7.19
N LEU A 64 -1.56 6.07 6.97
CA LEU A 64 -1.36 4.70 6.48
C LEU A 64 -0.95 3.80 7.64
N ILE A 65 -1.79 2.81 7.94
CA ILE A 65 -1.51 1.79 8.96
C ILE A 65 -0.92 0.56 8.27
N ASP A 66 0.18 0.01 8.79
CA ASP A 66 0.78 -1.26 8.33
C ASP A 66 0.94 -2.22 9.52
N ASP A 67 1.00 -3.52 9.28
CA ASP A 67 1.14 -4.50 10.37
C ASP A 67 2.56 -4.52 10.95
N SER A 68 3.56 -4.25 10.11
CA SER A 68 4.97 -4.34 10.47
C SER A 68 5.86 -3.61 9.46
N ILE A 69 6.99 -3.08 9.94
CA ILE A 69 8.07 -2.59 9.09
C ILE A 69 9.33 -3.38 9.41
N VAL A 70 9.71 -4.31 8.53
CA VAL A 70 10.91 -5.14 8.74
C VAL A 70 12.17 -4.46 8.18
N ARG A 71 12.11 -4.02 6.91
CA ARG A 71 13.27 -3.41 6.20
C ARG A 71 13.00 -2.02 5.61
N GLY A 72 11.77 -1.51 5.72
CA GLY A 72 11.39 -0.20 5.19
C GLY A 72 11.31 -0.07 3.66
N THR A 73 11.87 -1.01 2.88
CA THR A 73 11.91 -0.90 1.42
C THR A 73 10.53 -0.97 0.75
N THR A 74 9.63 -1.79 1.29
CA THR A 74 8.24 -1.91 0.80
C THR A 74 7.43 -0.67 1.12
N ILE A 75 7.39 -0.26 2.40
CA ILE A 75 6.60 0.90 2.83
C ILE A 75 7.04 2.19 2.14
N GLY A 76 8.35 2.37 1.90
CA GLY A 76 8.86 3.50 1.13
C GLY A 76 8.37 3.52 -0.32
N GLN A 77 8.21 2.35 -0.96
CA GLN A 77 7.63 2.26 -2.30
C GLN A 77 6.12 2.53 -2.30
N LEU A 78 5.39 2.04 -1.29
CA LEU A 78 3.95 2.28 -1.14
C LEU A 78 3.63 3.76 -0.90
N ILE A 79 4.41 4.44 -0.06
CA ILE A 79 4.25 5.88 0.19
C ILE A 79 4.51 6.67 -1.09
N ARG A 80 5.56 6.34 -1.86
CA ARG A 80 5.82 6.97 -3.15
C ARG A 80 4.67 6.75 -4.12
N LEU A 81 4.17 5.51 -4.22
CA LEU A 81 3.04 5.15 -5.07
C LEU A 81 1.79 5.98 -4.77
N LEU A 82 1.49 6.23 -3.49
CA LEU A 82 0.36 7.08 -3.11
C LEU A 82 0.63 8.55 -3.47
N LYS A 83 1.80 9.08 -3.11
CA LYS A 83 2.17 10.47 -3.45
C LYS A 83 2.18 10.76 -4.95
N ASP A 84 2.62 9.79 -5.75
CA ASP A 84 2.64 9.91 -7.22
C ASP A 84 1.21 9.85 -7.80
N ALA A 85 0.26 9.27 -7.07
CA ALA A 85 -1.14 9.10 -7.49
C ALA A 85 -2.07 10.24 -7.05
N GLY A 86 -1.61 11.16 -6.21
CA GLY A 86 -2.31 12.40 -5.79
C GLY A 86 -2.46 12.55 -4.30
#